data_AF-A0A087UEY3-F1
#
_entry.id   AF-A0A087UEY3-F1
#
_cell.length_a   1.000
_cell.length_b   1.000
_cell.length_c   1.000
_cell.angle_alpha   90.00
_cell.angle_beta   90.00
_cell.angle_gamma   90.00
#
_symmetry.space_group_name_H-M   'P 1'
#
loop_
_entity.id
_entity.type
_entity.pdbx_description
1 polymer ?
#
loop_
_entity_poly.entity_id
_entity_poly.type
_entity_poly.pdbx_seq_one_letter_code
_entity_poly.pdbx_strand_id
1 'polypeptide(L)' 'MTGIQQHLNSVSLPDDEKIVLIINNCLTDTSLKSLVKDSGSILFFLTNRTSIIQPMDIGIMHALKCKYKAAF' A
#
# COMPACT_ATOMS: atom_id res chain seq x y z
N MET A 1 -19.28 -1.62 -7.93
CA MET A 1 -17.86 -1.73 -8.27
C MET A 1 -17.07 -1.14 -7.11
N THR A 2 -16.18 -1.92 -6.51
CA THR A 2 -15.31 -1.46 -5.42
C THR A 2 -14.33 -0.41 -5.96
N GLY A 3 -13.93 0.55 -5.13
CA GLY A 3 -13.08 1.67 -5.57
C GLY A 3 -11.75 1.24 -6.19
N ILE A 4 -11.28 0.03 -5.86
CA ILE A 4 -10.06 -0.57 -6.41
C ILE A 4 -10.24 -1.00 -7.87
N GLN A 5 -11.35 -1.69 -8.22
CA GLN A 5 -11.63 -2.06 -9.60
C GLN A 5 -11.85 -0.81 -10.47
N GLN A 6 -12.52 0.21 -9.93
CA GLN A 6 -12.69 1.49 -10.63
C GLN A 6 -11.34 2.17 -10.92
N HIS A 7 -10.42 2.12 -9.95
CA HIS A 7 -9.06 2.64 -10.15
C HIS A 7 -8.29 1.82 -11.19
N LEU A 8 -8.30 0.49 -11.14
CA LEU A 8 -7.66 -0.36 -12.15
C LEU A 8 -8.19 -0.06 -13.56
N ASN A 9 -9.50 0.06 -13.71
CA ASN A 9 -10.14 0.40 -14.98
C ASN A 9 -9.72 1.80 -15.46
N SER A 10 -9.52 2.75 -14.55
CA SER A 10 -9.04 4.10 -14.90
C SER A 10 -7.58 4.12 -15.37
N VAL A 11 -6.77 3.15 -14.94
CA VAL A 11 -5.35 3.01 -15.32
C VAL A 11 -5.19 2.06 -16.51
N SER A 12 -6.28 1.59 -17.12
CA SER A 12 -6.29 0.69 -18.29
C SER A 12 -5.64 -0.67 -18.03
N LEU A 13 -5.64 -1.12 -16.78
CA LEU A 13 -5.07 -2.41 -16.40
C LEU A 13 -6.08 -3.54 -16.69
N PRO A 14 -5.62 -4.74 -17.10
CA PRO A 14 -6.51 -5.86 -17.39
C PRO A 14 -7.31 -6.28 -16.15
N ASP A 15 -8.56 -6.71 -16.33
CA ASP A 15 -9.42 -7.17 -15.22
C ASP A 15 -8.83 -8.37 -14.44
N ASP A 16 -7.90 -9.12 -15.05
CA ASP A 16 -7.24 -10.30 -14.47
C ASP A 16 -5.98 -9.97 -13.67
N GLU A 17 -5.66 -8.68 -13.50
CA GLU A 17 -4.41 -8.28 -12.88
C GLU A 17 -4.45 -8.43 -11.35
N LYS A 18 -3.41 -9.06 -10.80
CA LYS A 18 -3.29 -9.30 -9.37
C LYS A 18 -2.65 -8.09 -8.68
N ILE A 19 -3.43 -7.41 -7.86
CA ILE A 19 -2.90 -6.33 -7.02
C ILE A 19 -2.10 -6.94 -5.87
N VAL A 20 -0.87 -6.49 -5.70
CA VAL A 20 -0.08 -6.77 -4.50
C VAL A 20 -0.16 -5.56 -3.58
N LEU A 21 -0.68 -5.77 -2.38
CA LEU A 21 -0.79 -4.71 -1.39
C LEU A 21 0.19 -4.97 -0.25
N ILE A 22 1.05 -3.98 0.00
CA ILE A 22 2.08 -4.04 1.04
C ILE A 22 1.70 -3.01 2.10
N ILE A 23 1.27 -3.47 3.28
CA ILE A 23 0.88 -2.60 4.40
C ILE A 23 1.68 -3.03 5.62
N ASN A 24 1.93 -2.08 6.53
CA ASN A 24 2.51 -2.42 7.82
C ASN A 24 1.50 -3.28 8.63
N ASN A 25 1.99 -4.10 9.55
CA ASN A 25 1.12 -4.87 10.44
C ASN A 25 0.69 -4.00 11.65
N CYS A 26 -0.05 -2.91 11.43
CA CYS A 26 -0.56 -2.08 12.52
C CYS A 26 -1.95 -2.58 12.95
N LEU A 27 -2.11 -2.73 14.27
CA LEU A 27 -3.30 -3.31 14.89
C LEU A 27 -4.60 -2.50 14.65
N THR A 28 -4.52 -1.25 14.21
CA THR A 28 -5.67 -0.41 13.85
C THR A 28 -6.30 -0.74 12.50
N ASP A 29 -5.71 -1.62 11.70
CA ASP A 29 -6.21 -2.00 10.37
C ASP A 29 -7.40 -2.95 10.40
N THR A 30 -8.48 -2.52 11.06
CA THR A 30 -9.77 -3.22 11.10
C THR A 30 -10.40 -3.30 9.70
N SER A 31 -10.00 -2.41 8.77
CA SER A 31 -10.41 -2.34 7.36
C SER A 31 -9.74 -3.36 6.44
N LEU A 32 -8.69 -4.05 6.90
CA LEU A 32 -8.00 -5.06 6.08
C LEU A 32 -8.84 -6.33 5.89
N LYS A 33 -9.73 -6.64 6.84
CA LYS A 33 -10.71 -7.73 6.70
C LYS A 33 -11.73 -7.46 5.58
N SER A 34 -12.11 -6.21 5.34
CA SER A 34 -12.96 -5.86 4.19
C SER A 34 -12.21 -5.91 2.86
N LEU A 35 -10.89 -5.74 2.89
CA LEU A 35 -10.06 -5.66 1.68
C LEU A 35 -9.74 -7.03 1.07
N VAL A 36 -9.51 -8.03 1.93
CA VAL A 36 -9.26 -9.43 1.50
C VAL A 36 -10.50 -10.07 0.85
N LYS A 37 -11.69 -9.53 1.13
CA LYS A 37 -12.96 -10.10 0.66
C LYS A 37 -13.26 -9.80 -0.82
N ASP A 38 -12.71 -8.73 -1.38
CA ASP A 38 -13.22 -8.13 -2.63
C ASP A 38 -12.26 -8.17 -3.82
N SER A 39 -10.99 -8.53 -3.64
CA SER A 39 -10.02 -8.56 -4.74
C SER A 39 -9.13 -9.79 -4.62
N GLY A 40 -8.81 -10.45 -5.75
CA GLY A 40 -7.78 -11.50 -5.86
C GLY A 40 -6.36 -11.02 -5.56
N SER A 41 -6.24 -10.04 -4.67
CA SER A 41 -5.05 -9.33 -4.26
C SER A 41 -4.29 -10.12 -3.21
N ILE A 42 -2.97 -10.16 -3.36
CA ILE A 42 -2.06 -10.75 -2.39
C ILE A 42 -1.66 -9.64 -1.41
N LEU A 43 -1.92 -9.89 -0.14
CA LEU A 43 -1.67 -8.95 0.94
C LEU A 43 -0.42 -9.38 1.71
N PHE A 44 0.62 -8.56 1.65
CA PHE A 44 1.85 -8.76 2.43
C PHE A 44 1.82 -7.87 3.66
N PHE A 45 1.71 -8.52 4.81
CA PHE A 45 1.98 -7.89 6.10
C PHE A 45 3.46 -8.01 6.41
N LEU A 46 4.16 -6.89 6.40
CA LEU A 46 5.50 -6.85 6.95
C LEU A 46 5.37 -6.85 8.47
N THR A 47 5.73 -7.98 9.07
CA THR A 47 5.66 -8.21 10.52
C THR A 47 6.47 -7.13 11.21
N ASN A 48 5.72 -6.16 11.74
CA ASN A 48 6.04 -5.22 12.79
C ASN A 48 7.52 -5.30 13.18
N ARG A 49 8.42 -4.54 12.51
CA ARG A 49 9.76 -4.10 13.00
C ARG A 49 10.62 -3.29 12.03
N THR A 50 10.39 -3.24 10.73
CA THR A 50 11.34 -2.54 9.84
C THR A 50 10.66 -1.65 8.82
N SER A 51 10.56 -0.36 9.15
CA SER A 51 10.42 0.71 8.15
C SER A 51 11.47 0.58 7.03
N ILE A 52 12.61 -0.06 7.32
CA ILE A 52 13.67 -0.47 6.38
C ILE A 52 13.19 -1.35 5.22
N ILE A 53 12.00 -1.96 5.25
CA ILE A 53 11.55 -2.86 4.16
C ILE A 53 10.37 -2.26 3.38
N GLN A 54 9.72 -1.22 3.89
CA GLN A 54 8.54 -0.67 3.23
C GLN A 54 8.95 0.39 2.19
N PRO A 55 8.53 0.27 0.91
CA PRO A 55 8.85 1.26 -0.12
C PRO A 55 8.39 2.67 0.26
N MET A 56 7.29 2.78 1.00
CA MET A 56 6.77 4.05 1.52
C MET A 56 7.78 4.73 2.45
N ASP A 57 8.41 3.97 3.35
CA ASP A 57 9.32 4.52 4.35
C ASP A 57 10.70 4.85 3.76
N ILE A 58 11.27 3.95 2.94
CA ILE A 58 12.57 4.18 2.30
C ILE A 58 12.49 5.21 1.18
N GLY A 59 11.42 5.19 0.39
CA GLY A 59 11.29 6.06 -0.78
C GLY A 59 10.66 7.39 -0.40
N ILE A 60 9.34 7.35 -0.19
CA ILE A 60 8.52 8.56 -0.06
C ILE A 60 8.87 9.31 1.22
N MET A 61 8.87 8.64 2.37
CA MET A 61 9.08 9.27 3.66
C MET A 61 10.51 9.81 3.80
N HIS A 62 11.51 9.08 3.29
CA HIS A 62 12.88 9.56 3.22
C HIS A 62 12.99 10.82 2.34
N ALA A 63 12.45 10.78 1.11
CA ALA A 63 12.49 11.94 0.21
C ALA A 63 11.80 13.16 0.83
N LEU A 64 10.67 12.96 1.51
CA LEU A 64 9.96 14.01 2.23
C LEU A 64 10.83 14.60 3.35
N LYS A 65 11.46 13.76 4.17
CA LYS A 65 12.37 14.20 5.24
C LYS A 65 13.57 14.97 4.68
N CYS A 66 14.17 14.51 3.58
CA CYS A 66 15.27 15.22 2.93
C CYS A 66 14.85 16.60 2.44
N LYS A 67 13.68 16.71 1.80
CA LYS A 67 13.13 18.00 1.36
C LYS A 67 12.81 18.92 2.51
N TYR A 68 12.23 18.38 3.59
CA TYR A 68 11.92 19.16 4.79
C TYR A 68 13.19 19.72 5.42
N LYS A 69 14.22 18.90 5.62
CA LYS A 69 15.52 19.32 6.16
C LYS A 69 16.28 20.29 5.25
N ALA A 70 16.04 20.24 3.94
CA ALA A 70 16.62 21.22 3.02
C ALA A 70 15.90 22.58 3.11
N ALA A 71 14.64 22.60 3.52
CA ALA A 71 13.83 23.81 3.63
C ALA A 71 13.89 24.48 5.02
N PHE A 72 14.25 23.74 6.06
CA PHE A 72 14.29 24.17 7.47
C PHE A 72 15.50 23.59 8.19
#